data_AF-A0A553EED8-F1
#
_entry.id   AF-A0A553EED8-F1
#
_cell.length_a   1.000
_cell.length_b   1.000
_cell.length_c   1.000
_cell.angle_alpha   90.00
_cell.angle_beta   90.00
_cell.angle_gamma   90.00
#
_symmetry.space_group_name_H-M   'P 1'
#
loop_
_entity.id
_entity.type
_entity.pdbx_description
1 polymer ?
#
loop_
_entity_poly.entity_id
_entity_poly.type
_entity_poly.pdbx_seq_one_letter_code
_entity_poly.pdbx_strand_id
1 'polypeptide(L)'
;MKPTIHTIYTACICLLSSMAMVSCGQEETAGSKETERNDVMQFRIAHPSQQQAAPASRATETDFETNDRIGLFVCGENEPLQVGGNYVNNASLTYNGTTWTPARPIYWNDGSYDVYAYYPFSSPILSTDEMEFRVAADQSATGTTDALGGYEASDFLWASAKKQTAGNDAVALKFKHCMSKLTVRLIKGEDYEGDELPQDAEVFIHNTVPNATIDLAAGIATKTLYGTEATLKAKAAGDNRYTAIVVPQRITNRRPLVEVVMKGVSYLMESAFVFKPGMHHIVSLTITKNPEQVKIEIGGEIENWETTEES
;
A
#
# COMPACT_ATOMS: atom_id res chain seq x y z
N MET A 1 83.67 1.46 42.18
CA MET A 1 84.30 0.24 42.75
C MET A 1 83.24 -0.55 43.48
N LYS A 2 83.22 -1.88 43.29
CA LYS A 2 82.33 -2.88 43.92
C LYS A 2 82.24 -2.69 45.46
N PRO A 3 81.16 -3.11 46.13
CA PRO A 3 81.03 -4.51 46.59
C PRO A 3 79.58 -5.04 46.42
N THR A 4 79.30 -6.28 45.99
CA THR A 4 79.56 -7.62 46.56
C THR A 4 78.97 -7.85 47.96
N ILE A 5 77.73 -8.36 47.96
CA ILE A 5 77.13 -9.47 48.74
C ILE A 5 77.69 -9.72 50.14
N HIS A 6 76.81 -9.78 51.15
CA HIS A 6 76.86 -10.76 52.24
C HIS A 6 75.46 -11.12 52.76
N THR A 7 75.26 -12.43 52.88
CA THR A 7 74.12 -13.20 53.38
C THR A 7 74.01 -13.11 54.91
N ILE A 8 72.82 -12.86 55.47
CA ILE A 8 72.44 -13.25 56.85
C ILE A 8 70.96 -13.68 56.88
N TYR A 9 70.73 -14.83 57.51
CA TYR A 9 69.44 -15.50 57.71
C TYR A 9 68.53 -14.75 58.70
N THR A 10 67.23 -14.72 58.43
CA THR A 10 66.21 -14.53 59.47
C THR A 10 65.00 -15.39 59.15
N ALA A 11 64.79 -16.42 59.96
CA ALA A 11 63.58 -17.21 59.98
C ALA A 11 62.49 -16.39 60.68
N CYS A 12 61.43 -16.03 59.95
CA CYS A 12 60.19 -15.53 60.51
C CYS A 12 59.03 -16.40 60.03
N ILE A 13 58.40 -17.04 61.00
CA ILE A 13 57.10 -17.71 60.93
C ILE A 13 56.04 -16.65 60.64
N CYS A 14 55.19 -16.87 59.64
CA CYS A 14 53.78 -16.42 59.64
C CYS A 14 52.99 -17.19 58.57
N LEU A 15 51.82 -17.68 58.98
CA LEU A 15 50.93 -18.60 58.27
C LEU A 15 50.38 -18.04 56.95
N LEU A 16 50.38 -18.88 55.91
CA LEU A 16 49.55 -18.74 54.72
C LEU A 16 48.54 -19.90 54.70
N SER A 17 47.27 -19.56 54.91
CA SER A 17 46.14 -20.48 54.80
C SER A 17 45.85 -20.73 53.31
N SER A 18 46.07 -21.96 52.84
CA SER A 18 45.70 -22.42 51.50
C SER A 18 44.24 -22.92 51.50
N MET A 19 43.32 -22.13 50.95
CA MET A 19 42.01 -22.63 50.54
C MET A 19 42.14 -23.35 49.19
N ALA A 20 42.08 -24.68 49.27
CA ALA A 20 41.81 -25.54 48.12
C ALA A 20 40.31 -25.42 47.77
N MET A 21 40.00 -24.92 46.57
CA MET A 21 38.64 -24.95 46.04
C MET A 21 38.33 -26.39 45.60
N VAL A 22 37.45 -27.05 46.35
CA VAL A 22 36.79 -28.30 45.97
C VAL A 22 35.83 -28.01 44.81
N SER A 23 36.06 -28.70 43.70
CA SER A 23 35.15 -28.82 42.58
C SER A 23 33.94 -29.66 43.03
N CYS A 24 32.77 -29.02 43.15
CA CYS A 24 31.50 -29.70 43.06
C CYS A 24 30.91 -29.37 41.68
N GLY A 25 30.90 -30.37 40.81
CA GLY A 25 30.20 -30.30 39.54
C GLY A 25 28.71 -30.06 39.77
N GLN A 26 28.21 -29.01 39.15
CA GLN A 26 26.79 -28.78 38.96
C GLN A 26 26.61 -28.74 37.45
N GLU A 27 25.92 -29.75 36.92
CA GLU A 27 25.51 -29.79 35.51
C GLU A 27 24.86 -28.46 35.16
N GLU A 28 25.54 -27.66 34.34
CA GLU A 28 24.88 -26.58 33.60
C GLU A 28 23.92 -27.25 32.63
N THR A 29 22.69 -27.44 33.09
CA THR A 29 21.56 -27.50 32.17
C THR A 29 21.56 -26.16 31.47
N ALA A 30 22.01 -26.14 30.22
CA ALA A 30 21.87 -25.00 29.33
C ALA A 30 20.37 -24.68 29.27
N GLY A 31 19.92 -23.76 30.13
CA GLY A 31 18.62 -23.13 30.00
C GLY A 31 18.63 -22.46 28.64
N SER A 32 17.90 -23.05 27.69
CA SER A 32 17.44 -22.30 26.54
C SER A 32 16.88 -20.99 27.07
N LYS A 33 17.45 -19.85 26.66
CA LYS A 33 16.72 -18.59 26.71
C LYS A 33 15.52 -18.80 25.81
N GLU A 34 14.43 -19.33 26.36
CA GLU A 34 13.11 -19.17 25.76
C GLU A 34 12.95 -17.66 25.63
N THR A 35 13.01 -17.19 24.39
CA THR A 35 12.68 -15.79 24.11
C THR A 35 11.23 -15.67 24.53
N GLU A 36 10.93 -14.89 25.58
CA GLU A 36 9.56 -14.73 26.08
C GLU A 36 8.63 -14.48 24.90
N ARG A 37 7.57 -15.30 24.79
CA ARG A 37 6.60 -15.18 23.71
C ARG A 37 5.97 -13.80 23.80
N ASN A 38 6.06 -13.02 22.73
CA ASN A 38 5.31 -11.78 22.67
C ASN A 38 3.83 -12.10 22.51
N ASP A 39 3.06 -11.90 23.58
CA ASP A 39 1.62 -12.15 23.54
C ASP A 39 0.84 -11.04 22.81
N VAL A 40 1.48 -9.98 22.32
CA VAL A 40 0.85 -8.95 21.48
C VAL A 40 1.02 -9.30 20.01
N MET A 41 -0.09 -9.31 19.25
CA MET A 41 -0.06 -9.42 17.79
C MET A 41 0.66 -8.20 17.20
N GLN A 42 1.80 -8.44 16.56
CA GLN A 42 2.54 -7.43 15.81
C GLN A 42 2.16 -7.48 14.33
N PHE A 43 2.15 -6.33 13.66
CA PHE A 43 1.83 -6.23 12.23
C PHE A 43 2.96 -5.57 11.48
N ARG A 44 3.40 -6.19 10.39
CA ARG A 44 4.32 -5.61 9.43
C ARG A 44 3.56 -5.32 8.14
N ILE A 45 3.26 -4.06 7.92
CA ILE A 45 2.44 -3.59 6.79
C ILE A 45 3.37 -3.05 5.71
N ALA A 46 3.16 -3.49 4.47
CA ALA A 46 3.92 -3.05 3.31
C ALA A 46 2.98 -2.49 2.24
N HIS A 47 3.23 -1.26 1.81
CA HIS A 47 2.56 -0.63 0.67
C HIS A 47 2.99 -1.33 -0.64
N PRO A 48 2.14 -1.39 -1.69
CA PRO A 48 2.55 -1.92 -2.99
C PRO A 48 3.89 -1.36 -3.52
N SER A 49 4.09 -0.04 -3.42
CA SER A 49 5.32 0.63 -3.90
C SER A 49 6.60 0.19 -3.17
N GLN A 50 6.51 -0.30 -1.93
CA GLN A 50 7.66 -0.78 -1.15
C GLN A 50 8.06 -2.22 -1.51
N GLN A 51 7.23 -2.92 -2.29
CA GLN A 51 7.44 -4.33 -2.61
C GLN A 51 8.27 -4.54 -3.89
N GLN A 52 8.70 -3.45 -4.54
CA GLN A 52 9.52 -3.46 -5.74
C GLN A 52 11.02 -3.58 -5.43
N ALA A 53 11.75 -4.33 -6.27
CA ALA A 53 13.18 -4.67 -6.06
C ALA A 53 14.19 -3.69 -6.71
N ALA A 54 13.76 -2.57 -7.30
CA ALA A 54 14.62 -1.64 -8.06
C ALA A 54 14.57 -0.21 -7.47
N PRO A 55 15.64 0.61 -7.64
CA PRO A 55 15.75 1.91 -6.98
C PRO A 55 14.66 2.87 -7.45
N ALA A 56 13.98 3.49 -6.48
CA ALA A 56 12.95 4.51 -6.65
C ALA A 56 13.47 5.66 -7.56
N SER A 57 13.15 5.61 -8.85
CA SER A 57 13.48 6.69 -9.80
C SER A 57 12.30 7.17 -10.63
N ARG A 58 11.06 6.85 -10.23
CA ARG A 58 9.85 7.41 -10.85
C ARG A 58 8.87 7.85 -9.78
N ALA A 59 8.92 9.13 -9.42
CA ALA A 59 8.03 9.77 -8.47
C ALA A 59 6.58 9.79 -8.99
N THR A 60 5.76 8.79 -8.66
CA THR A 60 4.29 8.92 -8.77
C THR A 60 3.49 8.07 -7.77
N GLU A 61 4.11 7.15 -7.03
CA GLU A 61 3.42 6.33 -6.02
C GLU A 61 3.97 6.66 -4.64
N THR A 62 3.13 7.30 -3.83
CA THR A 62 3.44 7.65 -2.46
C THR A 62 3.23 6.42 -1.59
N ASP A 63 4.15 6.21 -0.66
CA ASP A 63 3.99 5.26 0.43
C ASP A 63 2.89 5.74 1.38
N PHE A 64 2.54 4.94 2.39
CA PHE A 64 1.63 5.37 3.45
C PHE A 64 2.15 6.63 4.17
N GLU A 65 1.24 7.54 4.50
CA GLU A 65 1.52 8.82 5.12
C GLU A 65 1.13 8.86 6.60
N THR A 66 1.76 9.75 7.37
CA THR A 66 1.39 9.94 8.78
C THR A 66 -0.10 10.24 8.91
N ASN A 67 -0.75 9.54 9.83
CA ASN A 67 -2.19 9.52 10.08
C ASN A 67 -3.03 8.67 9.11
N ASP A 68 -2.42 7.95 8.17
CA ASP A 68 -3.14 6.93 7.42
C ASP A 68 -3.74 5.88 8.34
N ARG A 69 -4.93 5.42 7.96
CA ARG A 69 -5.70 4.46 8.75
C ARG A 69 -6.12 3.29 7.88
N ILE A 70 -5.89 2.08 8.38
CA ILE A 70 -6.40 0.84 7.79
C ILE A 70 -7.45 0.22 8.71
N GLY A 71 -8.35 -0.56 8.12
CA GLY A 71 -9.23 -1.46 8.86
C GLY A 71 -8.62 -2.85 8.94
N LEU A 72 -8.65 -3.45 10.13
CA LEU A 72 -8.13 -4.79 10.41
C LEU A 72 -9.26 -5.71 10.90
N PHE A 73 -9.36 -6.87 10.28
CA PHE A 73 -10.17 -7.99 10.77
C PHE A 73 -9.28 -9.18 11.09
N VAL A 74 -9.64 -9.90 12.15
CA VAL A 74 -9.00 -11.15 12.55
C VAL A 74 -10.12 -12.15 12.82
N CYS A 75 -10.27 -13.18 11.99
CA CYS A 75 -11.23 -14.26 12.19
C CYS A 75 -10.50 -15.57 12.48
N GLY A 76 -11.20 -16.54 13.07
CA GLY A 76 -10.64 -17.89 13.25
C GLY A 76 -10.19 -18.47 11.92
N GLU A 77 -9.15 -19.29 11.93
CA GLU A 77 -8.64 -19.93 10.71
C GLU A 77 -9.77 -20.65 9.95
N ASN A 78 -9.94 -20.36 8.67
CA ASN A 78 -10.98 -20.90 7.80
C ASN A 78 -12.44 -20.55 8.19
N GLU A 79 -12.65 -19.69 9.19
CA GLU A 79 -13.98 -19.15 9.50
C GLU A 79 -14.33 -18.00 8.55
N PRO A 80 -15.61 -17.86 8.16
CA PRO A 80 -16.04 -16.78 7.29
C PRO A 80 -15.84 -15.42 7.96
N LEU A 81 -15.37 -14.43 7.19
CA LEU A 81 -15.23 -13.07 7.65
C LEU A 81 -16.62 -12.42 7.85
N GLN A 82 -16.91 -11.95 9.05
CA GLN A 82 -18.20 -11.35 9.40
C GLN A 82 -18.09 -9.85 9.70
N VAL A 83 -19.20 -9.11 9.67
CA VAL A 83 -19.22 -7.71 10.12
C VAL A 83 -18.91 -7.60 11.62
N GLY A 84 -19.44 -8.54 12.41
CA GLY A 84 -19.21 -8.66 13.84
C GLY A 84 -19.20 -10.13 14.25
N GLY A 85 -18.49 -10.45 15.34
CA GLY A 85 -18.33 -11.83 15.83
C GLY A 85 -16.96 -12.46 15.54
N ASN A 86 -16.10 -11.78 14.79
CA ASN A 86 -14.71 -12.18 14.65
C ASN A 86 -13.91 -11.86 15.93
N TYR A 87 -12.68 -12.36 16.01
CA TYR A 87 -11.74 -12.03 17.08
C TYR A 87 -11.43 -10.52 17.12
N VAL A 88 -11.26 -9.91 15.94
CA VAL A 88 -11.16 -8.45 15.77
C VAL A 88 -12.10 -8.01 14.65
N ASN A 89 -12.95 -7.01 14.95
CA ASN A 89 -13.97 -6.50 14.03
C ASN A 89 -13.59 -5.08 13.61
N ASN A 90 -13.08 -4.92 12.38
CA ASN A 90 -12.72 -3.65 11.75
C ASN A 90 -11.93 -2.69 12.68
N ALA A 91 -10.89 -3.19 13.35
CA ALA A 91 -10.06 -2.34 14.20
C ALA A 91 -9.29 -1.33 13.34
N SER A 92 -9.34 -0.07 13.72
CA SER A 92 -8.50 0.96 13.10
C SER A 92 -7.06 0.81 13.58
N LEU A 93 -6.13 0.67 12.64
CA LEU A 93 -4.70 0.85 12.87
C LEU A 93 -4.28 2.17 12.23
N THR A 94 -3.52 2.98 12.95
CA THR A 94 -3.06 4.29 12.47
C THR A 94 -1.56 4.28 12.29
N TYR A 95 -1.08 4.80 11.16
CA TYR A 95 0.34 4.99 10.88
C TYR A 95 0.82 6.32 11.49
N ASN A 96 1.89 6.28 12.28
CA ASN A 96 2.49 7.49 12.86
C ASN A 96 3.70 8.02 12.07
N GLY A 97 3.94 7.49 10.87
CA GLY A 97 5.14 7.76 10.07
C GLY A 97 6.28 6.75 10.29
N THR A 98 6.13 5.78 11.20
CA THR A 98 7.13 4.70 11.41
C THR A 98 6.49 3.37 11.75
N THR A 99 5.43 3.36 12.57
CA THR A 99 4.75 2.16 13.02
C THR A 99 3.24 2.28 12.90
N TRP A 100 2.60 1.14 12.66
CA TRP A 100 1.15 0.99 12.69
C TRP A 100 0.71 0.58 14.09
N THR A 101 -0.17 1.37 14.69
CA THR A 101 -0.64 1.13 16.06
C THR A 101 -2.15 0.94 16.07
N PRO A 102 -2.68 -0.19 16.58
CA PRO A 102 -4.11 -0.33 16.78
C PRO A 102 -4.58 0.56 17.94
N ALA A 103 -5.83 1.04 17.90
CA ALA A 103 -6.40 1.83 19.00
C ALA A 103 -6.38 1.11 20.36
N ARG A 104 -6.38 -0.22 20.35
CA ARG A 104 -6.20 -1.10 21.52
C ARG A 104 -5.25 -2.24 21.14
N PRO A 105 -4.33 -2.66 22.02
CA PRO A 105 -3.49 -3.83 21.75
C PRO A 105 -4.35 -5.07 21.47
N ILE A 106 -3.91 -5.86 20.50
CA ILE A 106 -4.52 -7.13 20.12
C ILE A 106 -3.58 -8.22 20.62
N TYR A 107 -4.08 -9.18 21.37
CA TYR A 107 -3.25 -10.21 21.99
C TYR A 107 -3.42 -11.54 21.28
N TRP A 108 -2.35 -12.31 21.17
CA TRP A 108 -2.45 -13.71 20.83
C TRP A 108 -3.16 -14.48 21.94
N ASN A 109 -3.79 -15.57 21.55
CA ASN A 109 -4.14 -16.68 22.42
C ASN A 109 -3.70 -17.97 21.71
N ASP A 110 -4.07 -19.13 22.24
CA ASP A 110 -3.70 -20.42 21.65
C ASP A 110 -4.53 -20.81 20.40
N GLY A 111 -5.11 -19.82 19.71
CA GLY A 111 -5.86 -19.97 18.47
C GLY A 111 -5.00 -19.82 17.20
N SER A 112 -5.62 -20.16 16.06
CA SER A 112 -5.11 -19.88 14.71
C SER A 112 -6.08 -18.96 13.99
N TYR A 113 -5.55 -18.02 13.20
CA TYR A 113 -6.31 -16.90 12.67
C TYR A 113 -6.01 -16.60 11.21
N ASP A 114 -7.05 -16.13 10.53
CA ASP A 114 -6.93 -15.45 9.25
C ASP A 114 -7.08 -13.95 9.46
N VAL A 115 -6.12 -13.19 8.97
CA VAL A 115 -6.04 -11.74 9.13
C VAL A 115 -6.30 -11.08 7.78
N TYR A 116 -7.14 -10.06 7.79
CA TYR A 116 -7.48 -9.25 6.62
C TYR A 116 -7.33 -7.77 6.95
N ALA A 117 -6.83 -7.00 6.00
CA ALA A 117 -6.71 -5.56 6.16
C ALA A 117 -7.02 -4.81 4.87
N TYR A 118 -7.52 -3.58 5.01
CA TYR A 118 -7.80 -2.71 3.87
C TYR A 118 -7.52 -1.23 4.18
N TYR A 119 -7.26 -0.47 3.12
CA TYR A 119 -7.08 0.98 3.12
C TYR A 119 -7.97 1.58 2.01
N PRO A 120 -8.55 2.79 2.19
CA PRO A 120 -8.57 3.58 3.41
C PRO A 120 -9.60 3.05 4.42
N PHE A 121 -9.36 3.29 5.72
CA PHE A 121 -10.27 2.89 6.80
C PHE A 121 -11.67 3.50 6.65
N SER A 122 -12.71 2.68 6.83
CA SER A 122 -14.10 3.11 6.86
C SER A 122 -14.83 2.55 8.08
N SER A 123 -15.79 3.31 8.61
CA SER A 123 -16.67 2.87 9.68
C SER A 123 -17.98 3.69 9.68
N PRO A 124 -19.16 3.06 9.81
CA PRO A 124 -19.37 1.62 10.00
C PRO A 124 -19.17 0.82 8.71
N ILE A 125 -18.88 -0.48 8.87
CA ILE A 125 -18.98 -1.48 7.79
C ILE A 125 -20.31 -2.21 7.96
N LEU A 126 -21.12 -2.24 6.90
CA LEU A 126 -22.46 -2.84 6.93
C LEU A 126 -22.50 -4.27 6.34
N SER A 127 -21.52 -4.59 5.49
CA SER A 127 -21.33 -5.91 4.88
C SER A 127 -19.84 -6.13 4.59
N THR A 128 -19.36 -7.36 4.76
CA THR A 128 -17.96 -7.75 4.51
C THR A 128 -17.74 -8.32 3.12
N ASP A 129 -18.79 -8.78 2.44
CA ASP A 129 -18.78 -9.31 1.07
C ASP A 129 -19.20 -8.26 0.01
N GLU A 130 -19.95 -7.25 0.44
CA GLU A 130 -20.45 -6.16 -0.39
C GLU A 130 -20.19 -4.79 0.27
N MET A 131 -18.99 -4.55 0.81
CA MET A 131 -18.63 -3.24 1.37
C MET A 131 -18.73 -2.16 0.29
N GLU A 132 -19.56 -1.15 0.50
CA GLU A 132 -19.68 -0.03 -0.43
C GLU A 132 -18.39 0.79 -0.49
N PHE A 133 -17.93 1.06 -1.71
CA PHE A 133 -16.78 1.92 -1.98
C PHE A 133 -17.02 2.79 -3.21
N ARG A 134 -16.45 3.99 -3.22
CA ARG A 134 -16.61 4.93 -4.32
C ARG A 134 -15.32 5.68 -4.60
N VAL A 135 -14.86 5.67 -5.84
CA VAL A 135 -13.76 6.55 -6.27
C VAL A 135 -14.24 8.01 -6.38
N ALA A 136 -13.39 8.96 -6.03
CA ALA A 136 -13.70 10.37 -6.08
C ALA A 136 -13.93 10.83 -7.53
N ALA A 137 -14.93 11.69 -7.74
CA ALA A 137 -15.19 12.28 -9.05
C ALA A 137 -14.12 13.33 -9.41
N ASP A 138 -13.57 14.03 -8.42
CA ASP A 138 -12.42 14.89 -8.61
C ASP A 138 -11.21 14.29 -7.87
N GLN A 139 -10.32 13.65 -8.62
CA GLN A 139 -9.09 13.09 -8.06
C GLN A 139 -7.94 14.09 -8.07
N SER A 140 -8.11 15.27 -8.67
CA SER A 140 -7.15 16.37 -8.58
C SER A 140 -7.22 17.10 -7.23
N ALA A 141 -8.32 16.92 -6.50
CA ALA A 141 -8.51 17.48 -5.17
C ALA A 141 -7.42 17.02 -4.20
N THR A 142 -6.71 17.97 -3.61
CA THR A 142 -5.69 17.73 -2.59
C THR A 142 -6.32 17.36 -1.25
N GLY A 143 -5.63 16.52 -0.48
CA GLY A 143 -6.03 16.22 0.89
C GLY A 143 -5.96 17.44 1.80
N THR A 144 -6.55 17.28 2.98
CA THR A 144 -6.50 18.22 4.09
C THR A 144 -5.99 17.47 5.32
N THR A 145 -5.76 18.16 6.43
CA THR A 145 -5.39 17.53 7.70
C THR A 145 -6.39 16.44 8.15
N ASP A 146 -7.67 16.58 7.80
CA ASP A 146 -8.75 15.72 8.30
C ASP A 146 -9.32 14.76 7.25
N ALA A 147 -8.88 14.86 5.99
CA ALA A 147 -9.44 14.09 4.88
C ALA A 147 -8.42 13.83 3.78
N LEU A 148 -8.41 12.61 3.26
CA LEU A 148 -7.56 12.18 2.15
C LEU A 148 -7.88 12.98 0.88
N GLY A 149 -6.88 13.13 0.01
CA GLY A 149 -7.08 13.69 -1.33
C GLY A 149 -7.97 12.80 -2.19
N GLY A 150 -8.56 13.35 -3.25
CA GLY A 150 -9.49 12.58 -4.09
C GLY A 150 -8.83 11.36 -4.74
N TYR A 151 -7.58 11.48 -5.18
CA TYR A 151 -6.81 10.35 -5.74
C TYR A 151 -6.54 9.26 -4.70
N GLU A 152 -6.01 9.64 -3.55
CA GLU A 152 -5.67 8.72 -2.45
C GLU A 152 -6.92 8.04 -1.87
N ALA A 153 -8.00 8.78 -1.63
CA ALA A 153 -9.29 8.24 -1.20
C ALA A 153 -9.90 7.24 -2.20
N SER A 154 -9.45 7.26 -3.46
CA SER A 154 -9.90 6.33 -4.51
C SER A 154 -9.08 5.04 -4.56
N ASP A 155 -7.90 4.99 -3.93
CA ASP A 155 -6.99 3.86 -4.00
C ASP A 155 -7.30 2.81 -2.93
N PHE A 156 -8.25 1.93 -3.24
CA PHE A 156 -8.55 0.83 -2.32
C PHE A 156 -7.43 -0.22 -2.36
N LEU A 157 -6.74 -0.36 -1.23
CA LEU A 157 -5.70 -1.36 -1.03
C LEU A 157 -6.21 -2.48 -0.12
N TRP A 158 -5.75 -3.70 -0.35
CA TRP A 158 -6.13 -4.85 0.46
C TRP A 158 -4.95 -5.77 0.74
N ALA A 159 -4.93 -6.39 1.91
CA ALA A 159 -3.97 -7.43 2.29
C ALA A 159 -4.65 -8.56 3.07
N SER A 160 -4.03 -9.74 3.05
CA SER A 160 -4.38 -10.81 3.99
C SER A 160 -3.15 -11.62 4.41
N ALA A 161 -3.24 -12.24 5.59
CA ALA A 161 -2.28 -13.20 6.09
C ALA A 161 -3.04 -14.37 6.73
N LYS A 162 -2.85 -15.57 6.20
CA LYS A 162 -3.63 -16.76 6.56
C LYS A 162 -2.88 -17.64 7.54
N LYS A 163 -3.61 -18.40 8.37
CA LYS A 163 -3.04 -19.40 9.29
C LYS A 163 -1.98 -18.84 10.23
N GLN A 164 -2.28 -17.68 10.82
CA GLN A 164 -1.41 -16.99 11.75
C GLN A 164 -1.65 -17.52 13.17
N THR A 165 -0.58 -17.84 13.89
CA THR A 165 -0.60 -18.33 15.27
C THR A 165 0.31 -17.48 16.15
N ALA A 166 0.17 -17.63 17.47
CA ALA A 166 1.04 -16.96 18.43
C ALA A 166 2.53 -17.16 18.12
N GLY A 167 3.29 -16.07 18.12
CA GLY A 167 4.71 -16.07 17.79
C GLY A 167 5.34 -14.69 17.92
N ASN A 168 6.67 -14.66 17.83
CA ASN A 168 7.46 -13.42 17.92
C ASN A 168 7.56 -12.69 16.57
N ASP A 169 7.18 -13.34 15.47
CA ASP A 169 7.19 -12.74 14.15
C ASP A 169 5.92 -11.90 13.94
N ALA A 170 6.09 -10.72 13.34
CA ALA A 170 4.96 -9.89 12.96
C ALA A 170 4.16 -10.50 11.81
N VAL A 171 2.83 -10.42 11.90
CA VAL A 171 1.90 -10.76 10.81
C VAL A 171 2.20 -9.85 9.62
N ALA A 172 2.67 -10.44 8.53
CA ALA A 172 3.05 -9.71 7.32
C ALA A 172 1.82 -9.41 6.45
N LEU A 173 1.44 -8.14 6.36
CA LEU A 173 0.34 -7.65 5.53
C LEU A 173 0.91 -6.92 4.31
N LYS A 174 0.96 -7.64 3.18
CA LYS A 174 1.39 -7.10 1.90
C LYS A 174 0.17 -6.59 1.14
N PHE A 175 0.04 -5.28 1.05
CA PHE A 175 -1.09 -4.67 0.37
C PHE A 175 -0.92 -4.74 -1.14
N LYS A 176 -2.07 -4.79 -1.84
CA LYS A 176 -2.22 -4.74 -3.29
C LYS A 176 -3.32 -3.77 -3.70
N HIS A 177 -3.22 -3.20 -4.89
CA HIS A 177 -4.27 -2.37 -5.49
C HIS A 177 -5.46 -3.23 -5.93
N CYS A 178 -6.68 -2.86 -5.55
CA CYS A 178 -7.90 -3.55 -5.98
C CYS A 178 -8.58 -2.86 -7.17
N MET A 179 -8.25 -1.59 -7.41
CA MET A 179 -8.80 -0.77 -8.48
C MET A 179 -7.99 -0.89 -9.77
N SER A 180 -8.34 -0.12 -10.80
CA SER A 180 -7.54 0.03 -12.02
C SER A 180 -6.97 1.44 -12.10
N LYS A 181 -5.72 1.59 -12.53
CA LYS A 181 -5.08 2.89 -12.77
C LYS A 181 -5.05 3.19 -14.25
N LEU A 182 -5.40 4.40 -14.64
CA LEU A 182 -5.21 4.92 -15.99
C LEU A 182 -4.25 6.12 -15.91
N THR A 183 -3.18 6.08 -16.69
CA THR A 183 -2.33 7.25 -16.95
C THR A 183 -2.48 7.69 -18.40
N VAL A 184 -2.93 8.93 -18.57
CA VAL A 184 -2.97 9.61 -19.86
C VAL A 184 -1.68 10.42 -20.00
N ARG A 185 -0.91 10.12 -21.05
CA ARG A 185 0.31 10.85 -21.41
C ARG A 185 0.02 11.72 -22.62
N LEU A 186 0.22 13.03 -22.51
CA LEU A 186 0.08 13.94 -23.64
C LEU A 186 1.41 14.06 -24.38
N ILE A 187 1.36 13.95 -25.70
CA ILE A 187 2.50 14.07 -26.60
C ILE A 187 2.26 15.26 -27.51
N LYS A 188 3.24 16.14 -27.64
CA LYS A 188 3.16 17.29 -28.56
C LYS A 188 3.24 16.78 -30.00
N GLY A 189 2.21 17.02 -30.80
CA GLY A 189 2.23 16.76 -32.23
C GLY A 189 3.17 17.71 -32.96
N GLU A 190 3.66 17.29 -34.13
CA GLU A 190 4.54 18.11 -34.99
C GLU A 190 3.86 19.41 -35.46
N ASP A 191 2.53 19.36 -35.63
CA ASP A 191 1.70 20.45 -36.11
C ASP A 191 1.09 21.30 -34.99
N TYR A 192 1.35 20.98 -33.71
CA TYR A 192 0.78 21.70 -32.56
C TYR A 192 1.18 23.18 -32.55
N GLU A 193 0.20 24.05 -32.25
CA GLU A 193 0.44 25.49 -32.11
C GLU A 193 1.06 25.82 -30.74
N GLY A 194 2.40 25.81 -30.70
CA GLY A 194 3.19 26.20 -29.54
C GLY A 194 4.49 25.40 -29.42
N ASP A 195 5.47 25.97 -28.71
CA ASP A 195 6.75 25.32 -28.48
C ASP A 195 6.59 24.12 -27.51
N GLU A 196 5.71 24.26 -26.51
CA GLU A 196 5.46 23.28 -25.45
C GLU A 196 3.97 23.09 -25.16
N LEU A 197 3.60 21.92 -24.62
CA LEU A 197 2.24 21.67 -24.14
C LEU A 197 1.99 22.41 -22.81
N PRO A 198 0.78 22.97 -22.60
CA PRO A 198 0.42 23.62 -21.35
C PRO A 198 0.46 22.63 -20.18
N GLN A 199 1.02 23.07 -19.05
CA GLN A 199 1.10 22.24 -17.83
C GLN A 199 -0.18 22.27 -17.00
N ASP A 200 -1.13 23.14 -17.35
CA ASP A 200 -2.42 23.34 -16.70
C ASP A 200 -3.56 22.62 -17.42
N ALA A 201 -3.27 21.69 -18.33
CA ALA A 201 -4.32 20.90 -18.98
C ALA A 201 -5.14 20.12 -17.94
N GLU A 202 -6.44 20.05 -18.16
CA GLU A 202 -7.36 19.22 -17.37
C GLU A 202 -7.69 17.95 -18.16
N VAL A 203 -7.67 16.81 -17.49
CA VAL A 203 -7.96 15.51 -18.10
C VAL A 203 -9.14 14.87 -17.40
N PHE A 204 -10.11 14.43 -18.19
CA PHE A 204 -11.35 13.83 -17.73
C PHE A 204 -11.51 12.42 -18.30
N ILE A 205 -11.98 11.49 -17.48
CA ILE A 205 -12.29 10.12 -17.85
C ILE A 205 -13.81 9.95 -17.77
N HIS A 206 -14.44 9.77 -18.93
CA HIS A 206 -15.90 9.72 -19.05
C HIS A 206 -16.46 8.30 -19.02
N ASN A 207 -17.78 8.22 -18.87
CA ASN A 207 -18.57 6.99 -19.01
C ASN A 207 -18.09 5.86 -18.09
N THR A 208 -17.65 6.23 -16.89
CA THR A 208 -17.26 5.29 -15.83
C THR A 208 -18.35 5.21 -14.78
N VAL A 209 -18.55 4.06 -14.15
CA VAL A 209 -19.33 3.97 -12.91
C VAL A 209 -18.34 4.07 -11.74
N PRO A 210 -18.43 5.11 -10.89
CA PRO A 210 -17.48 5.32 -9.79
C PRO A 210 -17.78 4.49 -8.54
N ASN A 211 -18.95 3.85 -8.46
CA ASN A 211 -19.37 3.05 -7.31
C ASN A 211 -19.00 1.57 -7.51
N ALA A 212 -18.57 0.94 -6.43
CA ALA A 212 -18.22 -0.47 -6.36
C ALA A 212 -18.69 -1.08 -5.03
N THR A 213 -18.76 -2.41 -5.00
CA THR A 213 -18.75 -3.20 -3.78
C THR A 213 -17.41 -3.93 -3.66
N ILE A 214 -16.95 -4.13 -2.43
CA ILE A 214 -15.71 -4.84 -2.12
C ILE A 214 -16.02 -6.09 -1.30
N ASP A 215 -15.51 -7.23 -1.76
CA ASP A 215 -15.37 -8.43 -0.95
C ASP A 215 -14.08 -8.33 -0.13
N LEU A 216 -14.20 -8.11 1.18
CA LEU A 216 -13.07 -7.96 2.10
C LEU A 216 -12.38 -9.29 2.42
N ALA A 217 -13.00 -10.44 2.18
CA ALA A 217 -12.36 -11.74 2.33
C ALA A 217 -11.48 -12.09 1.12
N ALA A 218 -11.78 -11.53 -0.07
CA ALA A 218 -11.04 -11.79 -1.31
C ALA A 218 -10.19 -10.61 -1.81
N GLY A 219 -10.49 -9.38 -1.36
CA GLY A 219 -9.88 -8.16 -1.89
C GLY A 219 -10.30 -7.92 -3.35
N ILE A 220 -11.58 -8.11 -3.66
CA ILE A 220 -12.12 -7.98 -5.03
C ILE A 220 -13.07 -6.79 -5.08
N ALA A 221 -12.79 -5.85 -5.97
CA ALA A 221 -13.68 -4.73 -6.29
C ALA A 221 -14.59 -5.07 -7.47
N THR A 222 -15.89 -4.90 -7.28
CA THR A 222 -16.92 -5.14 -8.31
C THR A 222 -17.72 -3.87 -8.57
N LYS A 223 -17.75 -3.42 -9.82
CA LYS A 223 -18.61 -2.30 -10.25
C LYS A 223 -20.07 -2.53 -9.88
N THR A 224 -20.73 -1.54 -9.28
CA THR A 224 -22.19 -1.58 -9.05
C THR A 224 -22.93 -1.74 -10.38
N LEU A 225 -23.73 -2.82 -10.52
CA LEU A 225 -24.33 -3.24 -11.79
C LEU A 225 -25.21 -2.16 -12.44
N TYR A 226 -25.96 -1.41 -11.64
CA TYR A 226 -26.86 -0.33 -12.06
C TYR A 226 -26.38 1.05 -11.60
N GLY A 227 -25.08 1.20 -11.35
CA GLY A 227 -24.51 2.47 -10.94
C GLY A 227 -24.61 3.53 -12.05
N THR A 228 -24.85 4.77 -11.66
CA THR A 228 -24.88 5.92 -12.58
C THR A 228 -23.49 6.20 -13.13
N GLU A 229 -23.39 6.40 -14.44
CA GLU A 229 -22.16 6.84 -15.09
C GLU A 229 -21.78 8.26 -14.65
N ALA A 230 -20.49 8.52 -14.51
CA ALA A 230 -19.92 9.80 -14.13
C ALA A 230 -18.58 10.02 -14.84
N THR A 231 -18.15 11.28 -14.80
CA THR A 231 -16.84 11.73 -15.25
C THR A 231 -15.90 11.84 -14.05
N LEU A 232 -14.67 11.35 -14.20
CA LEU A 232 -13.59 11.51 -13.23
C LEU A 232 -12.62 12.56 -13.73
N LYS A 233 -12.27 13.56 -12.92
CA LYS A 233 -11.15 14.47 -13.18
C LYS A 233 -9.86 13.86 -12.66
N ALA A 234 -8.88 13.70 -13.54
CA ALA A 234 -7.59 13.08 -13.24
C ALA A 234 -6.68 14.01 -12.42
N LYS A 235 -5.79 13.40 -11.63
CA LYS A 235 -4.71 14.08 -10.92
C LYS A 235 -3.52 14.30 -11.86
N ALA A 236 -2.95 15.51 -11.87
CA ALA A 236 -1.69 15.76 -12.55
C ALA A 236 -0.55 14.95 -11.90
N ALA A 237 0.29 14.33 -12.74
CA ALA A 237 1.40 13.46 -12.34
C ALA A 237 2.77 13.96 -12.85
N GLY A 238 2.85 15.21 -13.33
CA GLY A 238 4.05 15.78 -13.93
C GLY A 238 4.32 15.28 -15.36
N ASP A 239 5.25 15.91 -16.07
CA ASP A 239 5.70 15.50 -17.41
C ASP A 239 4.57 15.24 -18.43
N ASN A 240 3.55 16.11 -18.41
CA ASN A 240 2.33 15.95 -19.23
C ASN A 240 1.58 14.62 -19.01
N ARG A 241 1.66 14.05 -17.79
CA ARG A 241 0.94 12.84 -17.39
C ARG A 241 -0.17 13.18 -16.41
N TYR A 242 -1.29 12.49 -16.55
CA TYR A 242 -2.48 12.63 -15.73
C TYR A 242 -2.98 11.26 -15.35
N THR A 243 -3.19 11.02 -14.07
CA THR A 243 -3.55 9.70 -13.53
C THR A 243 -4.93 9.72 -12.88
N ALA A 244 -5.69 8.64 -13.07
CA ALA A 244 -6.97 8.43 -12.42
C ALA A 244 -7.12 6.97 -12.00
N ILE A 245 -7.69 6.77 -10.82
CA ILE A 245 -8.09 5.46 -10.31
C ILE A 245 -9.55 5.23 -10.71
N VAL A 246 -9.80 4.09 -11.33
CA VAL A 246 -11.09 3.71 -11.92
C VAL A 246 -11.51 2.39 -11.33
N VAL A 247 -12.80 2.28 -10.97
CA VAL A 247 -13.40 0.99 -10.60
C VAL A 247 -13.20 -0.01 -11.77
N PRO A 248 -12.74 -1.26 -11.53
CA PRO A 248 -12.58 -2.26 -12.57
C PRO A 248 -13.88 -2.48 -13.35
N GLN A 249 -13.85 -2.21 -14.65
CA GLN A 249 -15.04 -2.25 -15.50
C GLN A 249 -14.70 -2.31 -17.00
N ARG A 250 -15.70 -2.71 -17.80
CA ARG A 250 -15.62 -2.69 -19.25
C ARG A 250 -16.54 -1.61 -19.82
N ILE A 251 -15.98 -0.76 -20.66
CA ILE A 251 -16.68 0.14 -21.58
C ILE A 251 -16.76 -0.59 -22.92
N THR A 252 -17.95 -1.12 -23.25
CA THR A 252 -18.14 -2.07 -24.36
C THR A 252 -18.28 -1.41 -25.73
N ASN A 253 -18.69 -0.14 -25.79
CA ASN A 253 -18.92 0.59 -27.02
C ASN A 253 -17.88 1.70 -27.17
N ARG A 254 -17.52 2.03 -28.41
CA ARG A 254 -16.75 3.25 -28.69
C ARG A 254 -17.60 4.45 -28.30
N ARG A 255 -17.17 5.14 -27.25
CA ARG A 255 -17.81 6.32 -26.66
C ARG A 255 -16.71 7.27 -26.18
N PRO A 256 -17.04 8.55 -25.91
CA PRO A 256 -16.15 9.47 -25.20
C PRO A 256 -15.48 8.78 -24.02
N LEU A 257 -14.15 8.71 -23.99
CA LEU A 257 -13.41 8.04 -22.93
C LEU A 257 -12.50 9.01 -22.20
N VAL A 258 -11.64 9.71 -22.94
CA VAL A 258 -10.73 10.71 -22.38
C VAL A 258 -10.99 12.04 -23.05
N GLU A 259 -11.20 13.08 -22.26
CA GLU A 259 -11.22 14.46 -22.72
C GLU A 259 -10.04 15.20 -22.11
N VAL A 260 -9.31 15.94 -22.94
CA VAL A 260 -8.23 16.82 -22.51
C VAL A 260 -8.62 18.26 -22.85
N VAL A 261 -8.74 19.11 -21.83
CA VAL A 261 -9.06 20.52 -21.99
C VAL A 261 -7.81 21.35 -21.73
N MET A 262 -7.37 22.12 -22.72
CA MET A 262 -6.21 23.01 -22.59
C MET A 262 -6.41 24.29 -23.40
N LYS A 263 -6.11 25.45 -22.80
CA LYS A 263 -6.29 26.78 -23.44
C LYS A 263 -7.69 26.99 -24.08
N GLY A 264 -8.74 26.42 -23.47
CA GLY A 264 -10.11 26.50 -23.97
C GLY A 264 -10.44 25.59 -25.16
N VAL A 265 -9.52 24.71 -25.56
CA VAL A 265 -9.74 23.68 -26.60
C VAL A 265 -9.92 22.33 -25.93
N SER A 266 -10.93 21.57 -26.38
CA SER A 266 -11.19 20.19 -25.93
C SER A 266 -10.73 19.19 -27.00
N TYR A 267 -9.92 18.23 -26.58
CA TYR A 267 -9.46 17.10 -27.38
C TYR A 267 -10.11 15.84 -26.85
N LEU A 268 -11.01 15.25 -27.64
CA LEU A 268 -11.80 14.11 -27.23
C LEU A 268 -11.32 12.82 -27.88
N MET A 269 -10.99 11.84 -27.05
CA MET A 269 -10.68 10.47 -27.45
C MET A 269 -11.89 9.58 -27.17
N GLU A 270 -12.37 8.88 -28.19
CA GLU A 270 -13.38 7.84 -28.04
C GLU A 270 -12.77 6.45 -28.14
N SER A 271 -13.12 5.55 -27.23
CA SER A 271 -12.70 4.16 -27.29
C SER A 271 -13.62 3.24 -26.48
N ALA A 272 -13.63 1.96 -26.84
CA ALA A 272 -13.97 0.91 -25.89
C ALA A 272 -12.74 0.64 -25.01
N PHE A 273 -12.94 0.25 -23.75
CA PHE A 273 -11.83 0.03 -22.81
C PHE A 273 -12.16 -1.01 -21.75
N VAL A 274 -11.15 -1.73 -21.25
CA VAL A 274 -11.29 -2.71 -20.17
C VAL A 274 -10.34 -2.34 -19.02
N PHE A 275 -10.87 -1.70 -18.00
CA PHE A 275 -10.20 -1.44 -16.74
C PHE A 275 -10.12 -2.73 -15.93
N LYS A 276 -8.96 -3.36 -15.92
CA LYS A 276 -8.69 -4.59 -15.17
C LYS A 276 -8.26 -4.28 -13.73
N PRO A 277 -8.69 -5.07 -12.73
CA PRO A 277 -8.27 -4.88 -11.34
C PRO A 277 -6.75 -5.09 -11.18
N GLY A 278 -6.12 -4.27 -10.36
CA GLY A 278 -4.68 -4.32 -10.08
C GLY A 278 -3.79 -3.96 -11.27
N MET A 279 -4.34 -3.36 -12.33
CA MET A 279 -3.57 -3.03 -13.55
C MET A 279 -3.42 -1.53 -13.74
N HIS A 280 -2.21 -1.14 -14.16
CA HIS A 280 -1.89 0.20 -14.62
C HIS A 280 -1.93 0.22 -16.15
N HIS A 281 -2.86 1.00 -16.69
CA HIS A 281 -2.99 1.24 -18.13
C HIS A 281 -2.40 2.58 -18.50
N ILE A 282 -1.66 2.63 -19.60
CA ILE A 282 -1.12 3.87 -20.14
C ILE A 282 -1.76 4.16 -21.50
N VAL A 283 -2.24 5.39 -21.70
CA VAL A 283 -2.79 5.86 -22.98
C VAL A 283 -2.01 7.09 -23.40
N SER A 284 -1.43 7.07 -24.60
CA SER A 284 -0.72 8.22 -25.17
C SER A 284 -1.61 8.96 -26.16
N LEU A 285 -1.81 10.25 -25.93
CA LEU A 285 -2.60 11.13 -26.78
C LEU A 285 -1.68 12.16 -27.45
N THR A 286 -1.57 12.09 -28.78
CA THR A 286 -0.82 13.09 -29.55
C THR A 286 -1.73 14.27 -29.86
N ILE A 287 -1.38 15.43 -29.31
CA ILE A 287 -2.13 16.68 -29.43
C ILE A 287 -1.67 17.42 -30.69
N THR A 288 -2.59 17.59 -31.63
CA THR A 288 -2.38 18.23 -32.94
C THR A 288 -3.02 19.62 -32.98
N LYS A 289 -2.85 20.38 -34.07
CA LYS A 289 -3.52 21.69 -34.21
C LYS A 289 -5.03 21.58 -34.37
N ASN A 290 -5.50 20.55 -35.06
CA ASN A 290 -6.92 20.30 -35.22
C ASN A 290 -7.41 19.37 -34.09
N PRO A 291 -8.31 19.82 -33.19
CA PRO A 291 -8.83 18.99 -32.10
C PRO A 291 -9.68 17.80 -32.57
N GLU A 292 -10.15 17.79 -33.83
CA GLU A 292 -10.86 16.65 -34.43
C GLU A 292 -9.89 15.59 -35.00
N GLN A 293 -8.60 15.91 -35.12
CA GLN A 293 -7.56 15.02 -35.68
C GLN A 293 -6.61 14.46 -34.62
N VAL A 294 -7.14 14.10 -33.44
CA VAL A 294 -6.34 13.44 -32.40
C VAL A 294 -5.81 12.12 -32.94
N LYS A 295 -4.49 12.01 -33.15
CA LYS A 295 -3.83 10.73 -33.42
C LYS A 295 -3.71 9.98 -32.10
N ILE A 296 -4.41 8.85 -32.03
CA ILE A 296 -4.47 8.02 -30.84
C ILE A 296 -3.51 6.86 -31.05
N GLU A 297 -2.48 6.79 -30.21
CA GLU A 297 -1.69 5.59 -30.04
C GLU A 297 -2.08 4.95 -28.71
N ILE A 298 -2.96 3.95 -28.78
CA ILE A 298 -3.16 3.02 -27.67
C ILE A 298 -1.95 2.08 -27.66
N GLY A 299 -0.81 2.62 -27.23
CA GLY A 299 0.49 1.95 -27.21
C GLY A 299 1.06 1.87 -25.80
N GLY A 300 0.23 1.65 -24.79
CA GLY A 300 0.69 1.50 -23.41
C GLY A 300 0.70 0.04 -22.99
N GLU A 301 1.85 -0.41 -22.51
CA GLU A 301 2.01 -1.69 -21.84
C GLU A 301 0.98 -1.80 -20.71
N ILE A 302 0.30 -2.95 -20.66
CA ILE A 302 -0.53 -3.28 -19.51
C ILE A 302 0.45 -3.79 -18.45
N GLU A 303 0.86 -2.89 -17.55
CA GLU A 303 1.74 -3.24 -16.45
C GLU A 303 0.89 -3.68 -15.25
N ASN A 304 1.38 -4.70 -14.54
CA ASN A 304 0.83 -4.99 -13.22
C ASN A 304 1.13 -3.77 -12.34
N TRP A 305 0.12 -3.24 -11.66
CA TRP A 305 0.29 -2.04 -10.85
C TRP A 305 1.32 -2.28 -9.73
N GLU A 306 1.53 -3.52 -9.31
CA GLU A 306 2.59 -3.87 -8.36
C GLU A 306 4.00 -3.85 -8.95
N THR A 307 4.18 -3.92 -10.28
CA THR A 307 5.48 -4.00 -10.94
C THR A 307 5.58 -3.03 -12.11
N THR A 308 6.29 -1.92 -11.93
CA THR A 308 6.87 -1.18 -13.06
C THR A 308 8.07 -1.97 -13.59
N GLU A 309 7.90 -2.72 -14.68
CA GLU A 309 9.05 -3.19 -15.48
C GLU A 309 9.48 -2.09 -16.46
N GLU A 310 10.79 -2.04 -16.73
CA GLU A 310 11.41 -1.06 -17.63
C GLU A 310 10.98 -1.32 -19.08
N SER A 311 10.47 -0.27 -19.74
CA SER A 311 10.48 -0.12 -21.21
C SER A 311 11.68 0.71 -21.64
#